data_AF-Q58IA5-F1
#
_entry.id   AF-Q58IA5-F1
#
_cell.length_a   1.000
_cell.length_b   1.000
_cell.length_c   1.000
_cell.angle_alpha   90.00
_cell.angle_beta   90.00
_cell.angle_gamma   90.00
#
_symmetry.space_group_name_H-M   'P 1'
#
loop_
_entity.id
_entity.type
_entity.pdbx_description
1 polymer ?
#
loop_
_entity_poly.entity_id
_entity_poly.type
_entity_poly.pdbx_seq_one_letter_code
_entity_poly.pdbx_strand_id
1 'polypeptide(L)'
;LVVGNTEIGVEVKFKHFLYPVLVNPTKVKEMIDVQEFEDSIYFGASVSLMDIDRILRSRIEKLPEHQTRFFQCAINMLHYFAGKQIRNVASLGGNIMTGSPIS
;
A
#
# COMPACT_ATOMS: atom_id res chain seq x y z
N LEU A 1 9.80 11.38 2.11
CA LEU A 1 8.32 11.41 2.19
C LEU A 1 7.89 10.48 3.31
N VAL A 2 6.87 10.84 4.10
CA VAL A 2 6.35 9.99 5.19
C VAL A 2 4.85 9.82 5.02
N VAL A 3 4.39 8.58 4.85
CA VAL A 3 2.97 8.23 4.85
C VAL A 3 2.62 7.52 6.17
N GLY A 4 2.76 6.19 6.22
CA GLY A 4 2.45 5.39 7.42
C GLY A 4 3.56 5.33 8.48
N ASN A 5 4.73 5.88 8.19
CA ASN A 5 5.94 5.82 9.03
C ASN A 5 6.42 4.40 9.42
N THR A 6 5.95 3.34 8.74
CA THR A 6 6.25 1.94 9.08
C THR A 6 7.68 1.52 8.74
N GLU A 7 8.34 2.21 7.80
CA GLU A 7 9.78 2.02 7.50
C GLU A 7 10.63 3.13 8.13
N ILE A 8 10.33 4.40 7.82
CA ILE A 8 11.07 5.55 8.36
C ILE A 8 11.17 5.50 9.89
N GLY A 9 10.12 5.07 10.59
CA GLY A 9 10.13 4.91 12.04
C GLY A 9 11.16 3.88 12.52
N VAL A 10 11.35 2.78 11.79
CA VAL A 10 12.38 1.76 12.08
C VAL A 10 13.76 2.33 11.80
N GLU A 11 13.95 3.04 10.69
CA GLU A 11 15.21 3.65 10.31
C GLU A 11 15.69 4.69 11.33
N VAL A 12 14.79 5.57 11.78
CA VAL A 12 15.12 6.56 12.82
C VAL A 12 15.41 5.88 14.15
N LYS A 13 14.58 4.91 14.56
CA LYS A 13 14.68 4.30 15.90
C LYS A 13 15.86 3.36 16.06
N PHE A 14 16.12 2.51 15.06
CA PHE A 14 17.06 1.39 15.16
C PHE A 14 18.27 1.54 14.24
N LYS A 15 18.17 2.31 13.14
CA LYS A 15 19.31 2.62 12.27
C LYS A 15 19.90 4.01 12.53
N HIS A 16 19.32 4.78 13.46
CA HIS A 16 19.76 6.13 13.85
C HIS A 16 19.83 7.12 12.69
N PHE A 17 19.01 6.91 11.65
CA PHE A 17 18.93 7.85 10.54
C PHE A 17 18.23 9.15 10.97
N LEU A 18 18.73 10.27 10.47
CA LEU A 18 18.16 11.59 10.72
C LEU A 18 17.58 12.15 9.42
N TYR A 19 16.27 12.40 9.44
CA TYR A 19 15.56 13.08 8.36
C TYR A 19 15.12 14.46 8.85
N PRO A 20 15.89 15.53 8.58
CA PRO A 20 15.61 16.87 9.13
C PRO A 20 14.35 17.50 8.55
N VAL A 21 13.90 17.04 7.38
CA VAL A 21 12.70 17.52 6.70
C VAL A 21 11.82 16.33 6.34
N LEU A 22 10.57 16.37 6.81
CA LEU A 22 9.56 15.35 6.54
C LEU A 22 8.38 15.99 5.82
N VAL A 23 7.94 15.36 4.74
CA VAL A 23 6.79 15.80 3.95
C VAL A 23 5.78 14.65 3.90
N ASN A 24 4.54 14.94 4.31
CA ASN A 24 3.44 13.99 4.28
C ASN A 24 2.50 14.30 3.10
N PRO A 25 2.44 13.44 2.07
CA PRO A 25 1.63 13.69 0.88
C PRO A 25 0.17 13.22 1.00
N THR A 26 -0.31 12.73 2.16
CA THR A 26 -1.68 12.16 2.27
C THR A 26 -2.80 13.17 2.04
N LYS A 27 -2.52 14.47 2.10
CA LYS A 27 -3.49 15.53 1.79
C LYS A 27 -3.57 15.88 0.30
N VAL A 28 -2.69 15.34 -0.53
CA VAL A 28 -2.74 15.50 -1.99
C VAL A 28 -3.74 14.49 -2.53
N LYS A 29 -4.79 14.96 -3.18
CA LYS A 29 -5.94 14.13 -3.59
C LYS A 29 -5.50 12.97 -4.47
N GLU A 30 -4.68 13.25 -5.46
CA GLU A 30 -4.14 12.29 -6.44
C GLU A 30 -3.34 11.18 -5.76
N MET A 31 -2.71 11.47 -4.62
CA MET A 31 -1.90 10.50 -3.89
C MET A 31 -2.75 9.47 -3.12
N ILE A 32 -4.00 9.78 -2.82
CA ILE A 32 -4.93 8.87 -2.12
C ILE A 32 -6.07 8.39 -3.02
N ASP A 33 -6.04 8.79 -4.29
CA ASP A 33 -7.12 8.52 -5.23
C ASP A 33 -7.15 7.03 -5.63
N VAL A 34 -8.33 6.54 -5.95
CA VAL A 34 -8.52 5.21 -6.50
C VAL A 34 -9.46 5.34 -7.68
N GLN A 35 -8.99 4.94 -8.85
CA GLN A 35 -9.78 5.01 -10.08
C GLN A 35 -9.83 3.63 -10.74
N GLU A 36 -11.02 3.22 -11.13
CA GLU A 36 -11.22 1.98 -11.86
C GLU A 36 -11.38 2.29 -13.35
N PHE A 37 -10.68 1.52 -14.17
CA PHE A 37 -10.79 1.53 -15.63
C PHE A 37 -11.32 0.17 -16.10
N GLU A 38 -11.53 0.03 -17.41
CA GLU A 38 -12.03 -1.21 -18.01
C GLU A 38 -11.13 -2.41 -17.69
N ASP A 39 -9.81 -2.27 -17.89
CA ASP A 39 -8.84 -3.35 -17.72
C ASP A 39 -7.88 -3.17 -16.53
N SER A 40 -8.03 -2.11 -15.72
CA SER A 40 -7.08 -1.81 -14.65
C SER A 40 -7.68 -1.03 -13.49
N ILE A 41 -6.94 -0.97 -12.39
CA ILE A 41 -7.25 -0.13 -11.23
C ILE A 41 -6.01 0.70 -10.93
N TYR A 42 -6.19 2.01 -10.87
CA TYR A 42 -5.18 2.94 -10.39
C TYR A 42 -5.32 3.12 -8.88
N PHE A 43 -4.19 3.00 -8.19
CA PHE A 43 -4.07 3.31 -6.77
C PHE A 43 -3.05 4.42 -6.59
N GLY A 44 -3.47 5.50 -5.94
CA GLY A 44 -2.56 6.54 -5.48
C GLY A 44 -1.50 5.97 -4.53
N ALA A 45 -0.29 6.53 -4.60
CA ALA A 45 0.87 5.99 -3.87
C ALA A 45 0.72 6.03 -2.34
N SER A 46 -0.17 6.85 -1.79
CA SER A 46 -0.46 6.95 -0.36
C SER A 46 -1.64 6.08 0.09
N VAL A 47 -2.30 5.33 -0.80
CA VAL A 47 -3.38 4.40 -0.45
C VAL A 47 -2.83 3.29 0.47
N SER A 48 -3.56 2.99 1.55
CA SER A 48 -3.14 2.00 2.53
C SER A 48 -3.24 0.57 1.97
N LEU A 49 -2.39 -0.34 2.44
CA LEU A 49 -2.45 -1.75 2.03
C LEU A 49 -3.78 -2.41 2.43
N MET A 50 -4.40 -1.96 3.54
CA MET A 50 -5.72 -2.44 3.95
C MET A 50 -6.83 -1.97 3.01
N ASP A 51 -6.77 -0.73 2.51
CA ASP A 51 -7.73 -0.24 1.53
C ASP A 51 -7.63 -1.01 0.22
N ILE A 52 -6.40 -1.32 -0.22
CA ILE A 52 -6.15 -2.18 -1.39
C ILE A 52 -6.76 -3.56 -1.18
N ASP A 53 -6.48 -4.25 -0.05
CA ASP A 53 -7.07 -5.56 0.24
C ASP A 53 -8.61 -5.52 0.16
N ARG A 54 -9.24 -4.51 0.76
CA ARG A 54 -10.70 -4.33 0.73
C ARG A 54 -11.24 -4.14 -0.69
N ILE A 55 -10.62 -3.28 -1.48
CA ILE A 55 -11.04 -3.00 -2.87
C ILE A 55 -10.91 -4.26 -3.72
N LEU A 56 -9.75 -4.92 -3.67
CA LEU A 56 -9.47 -6.12 -4.45
C LEU A 56 -10.44 -7.27 -4.11
N ARG A 57 -10.80 -7.45 -2.82
CA ARG A 57 -11.79 -8.45 -2.41
C ARG A 57 -13.16 -8.18 -3.02
N SER A 58 -13.60 -6.92 -2.99
CA SER A 58 -14.87 -6.53 -3.60
C SER A 58 -14.90 -6.80 -5.12
N ARG A 59 -13.76 -6.70 -5.82
CA ARG A 59 -13.67 -7.00 -7.26
C ARG A 59 -13.69 -8.50 -7.53
N ILE A 60 -13.00 -9.30 -6.71
CA ILE A 60 -13.03 -10.76 -6.81
C ILE A 60 -14.46 -11.31 -6.70
N GLU A 61 -15.29 -10.74 -5.83
CA GLU A 61 -16.69 -11.15 -5.68
C GLU A 61 -17.57 -10.82 -6.90
N LYS A 62 -17.18 -9.82 -7.70
CA LYS A 62 -18.01 -9.26 -8.79
C LYS A 62 -17.58 -9.69 -10.18
N LEU A 63 -16.31 -9.99 -10.38
CA LEU A 63 -15.72 -10.24 -11.69
C LEU A 63 -15.38 -11.73 -11.89
N PRO A 64 -15.38 -12.23 -13.13
CA PRO A 64 -14.97 -13.59 -13.43
C PRO A 64 -13.52 -13.87 -12.99
N GLU A 65 -13.25 -15.10 -12.55
CA GLU A 65 -11.93 -15.53 -12.04
C GLU A 65 -10.76 -15.16 -12.96
N HIS A 66 -10.93 -15.31 -14.28
CA HIS A 66 -9.87 -15.04 -15.25
C HIS A 66 -9.38 -13.58 -15.24
N GLN A 67 -10.20 -12.63 -14.77
CA GLN A 67 -9.84 -11.21 -14.65
C GLN A 67 -9.24 -10.86 -13.28
N THR A 68 -9.43 -11.71 -12.27
CA THR A 68 -9.10 -11.39 -10.87
C THR A 68 -7.96 -12.21 -10.29
N ARG A 69 -7.31 -13.07 -11.10
CA ARG A 69 -6.17 -13.89 -10.67
C ARG A 69 -5.07 -13.10 -9.97
N PHE A 70 -4.70 -11.94 -10.53
CA PHE A 70 -3.70 -11.06 -9.92
C PHE A 70 -4.18 -10.51 -8.57
N PHE A 71 -5.45 -10.10 -8.47
CA PHE A 71 -6.04 -9.61 -7.21
C PHE A 71 -6.02 -10.68 -6.13
N GLN A 72 -6.32 -11.92 -6.51
CA GLN A 72 -6.28 -13.07 -5.61
C GLN A 72 -4.86 -13.30 -5.06
N CYS A 73 -3.84 -13.25 -5.92
CA CYS A 73 -2.44 -13.36 -5.52
C CYS A 73 -2.02 -12.20 -4.59
N ALA A 74 -2.38 -10.96 -4.93
CA ALA A 74 -2.06 -9.79 -4.10
C ALA A 74 -2.68 -9.90 -2.70
N ILE A 75 -3.95 -10.29 -2.60
CA ILE A 75 -4.64 -10.51 -1.32
C ILE A 75 -3.99 -11.65 -0.53
N ASN A 76 -3.60 -12.73 -1.19
CA ASN A 76 -2.92 -13.84 -0.52
C ASN A 76 -1.59 -13.39 0.08
N MET A 77 -0.81 -12.56 -0.63
CA MET A 77 0.40 -11.94 -0.07
C MET A 77 0.07 -11.02 1.11
N LEU A 78 -0.91 -10.14 0.96
CA LEU A 78 -1.33 -9.21 2.01
C LEU A 78 -1.87 -9.91 3.26
N HIS A 79 -2.45 -11.11 3.12
CA HIS A 79 -2.92 -11.92 4.25
C HIS A 79 -1.78 -12.28 5.21
N TYR A 80 -0.62 -12.67 4.67
CA TYR A 80 0.58 -13.00 5.44
C TYR A 80 1.45 -11.78 5.75
N PHE A 81 1.18 -10.62 5.16
CA PHE A 81 1.96 -9.41 5.34
C PHE A 81 1.57 -8.64 6.62
N ALA A 82 2.35 -8.77 7.68
CA ALA A 82 2.23 -8.01 8.93
C ALA A 82 0.83 -8.05 9.60
N GLY A 83 0.64 -7.28 10.68
CA GLY A 83 -0.65 -7.13 11.35
C GLY A 83 -1.54 -6.06 10.71
N LYS A 84 -2.84 -6.05 11.03
CA LYS A 84 -3.79 -5.03 10.57
C LYS A 84 -3.32 -3.60 10.91
N GLN A 85 -2.70 -3.43 12.07
CA GLN A 85 -2.15 -2.16 12.55
C GLN A 85 -1.13 -1.58 11.57
N ILE A 86 -0.27 -2.42 11.00
CA ILE A 86 0.72 -2.01 10.00
C ILE A 86 0.02 -1.75 8.66
N ARG A 87 -0.81 -2.67 8.18
CA ARG A 87 -1.48 -2.54 6.87
C ARG A 87 -2.44 -1.35 6.77
N ASN A 88 -3.01 -0.90 7.89
CA ASN A 88 -3.89 0.28 7.94
C ASN A 88 -3.17 1.60 7.64
N VAL A 89 -1.85 1.66 7.84
CA VAL A 89 -1.07 2.89 7.66
C VAL A 89 0.04 2.74 6.61
N ALA A 90 0.59 1.54 6.44
CA ALA A 90 1.52 1.24 5.36
C ALA A 90 0.87 1.52 4.01
N SER A 91 1.56 2.28 3.18
CA SER A 91 1.06 2.70 1.86
C SER A 91 1.72 1.90 0.75
N LEU A 92 1.01 1.72 -0.37
CA LEU A 92 1.53 1.06 -1.57
C LEU A 92 2.86 1.66 -2.06
N GLY A 93 2.90 2.97 -2.28
CA GLY A 93 4.09 3.67 -2.77
C GLY A 93 5.23 3.62 -1.76
N GLY A 94 4.92 3.67 -0.46
CA GLY A 94 5.89 3.44 0.60
C GLY A 94 6.55 2.07 0.50
N ASN A 95 5.76 1.00 0.37
CA ASN A 95 6.28 -0.36 0.25
C ASN A 95 7.14 -0.56 -1.01
N ILE A 96 6.71 -0.03 -2.17
CA ILE A 96 7.50 -0.07 -3.42
C ILE A 96 8.81 0.72 -3.28
N MET A 97 8.76 1.96 -2.79
CA MET A 97 9.95 2.83 -2.72
C MET A 97 10.96 2.39 -1.66
N THR A 98 10.54 1.67 -0.62
CA THR A 98 11.47 1.04 0.32
C THR A 98 12.44 0.11 -0.42
N GLY A 99 12.00 -0.54 -1.50
CA GLY A 99 12.85 -1.41 -2.31
C GLY A 99 13.48 -2.55 -1.50
N SER A 100 12.75 -3.06 -0.49
CA SER A 100 13.25 -4.11 0.38
C SER A 100 13.49 -5.40 -0.42
N PRO A 101 14.62 -6.10 -0.24
CA PRO A 101 14.96 -7.31 -1.00
C PRO A 101 14.05 -8.51 -0.71
N ILE A 102 13.15 -8.38 0.27
CA ILE A 102 12.22 -9.43 0.71
C ILE A 102 10.74 -9.03 0.54
N SER A 103 10.48 -7.95 -0.21
CA SER A 103 9.12 -7.48 -0.47
C SER A 103 8.45 -8.18 -1.64
#